data_AF-A0A930Z4P7-F1
#
_entry.id   AF-A0A930Z4P7-F1
#
_cell.length_a   1.000
_cell.length_b   1.000
_cell.length_c   1.000
_cell.angle_alpha   90.00
_cell.angle_beta   90.00
_cell.angle_gamma   90.00
#
_symmetry.space_group_name_H-M   'P 1'
#
loop_
_entity.id
_entity.type
_entity.pdbx_description
1 polymer ?
#
loop_
_entity_poly.entity_id
_entity_poly.type
_entity_poly.pdbx_seq_one_letter_code
_entity_poly.pdbx_strand_id
1 'polypeptide(L)' 'GYRWPTVCGGVGTCRTCVMTVLEGADACSAIGDWEAEGLDEIGAAARSGGGPVRMACQTRLAGPVRVRKPGVRAVAISNG' A
#
# COMPACT_ATOMS: atom_id res chain seq x y z
N GLY A 1 -8.09 -13.74 5.67
CA GLY A 1 -7.74 -12.52 4.91
C GLY A 1 -6.99 -11.53 5.79
N TYR A 2 -6.59 -10.37 5.28
CA TYR A 2 -5.96 -9.31 6.07
C TYR A 2 -6.84 -8.07 6.13
N ARG A 3 -6.90 -7.39 7.28
CA ARG A 3 -7.52 -6.08 7.37
C ARG A 3 -6.47 -5.02 7.05
N TRP A 4 -6.62 -4.40 5.89
CA TRP A 4 -5.75 -3.31 5.48
C TRP A 4 -6.27 -1.96 6.01
N PRO A 5 -5.47 -1.17 6.76
CA PRO A 5 -5.93 0.11 7.29
C PRO A 5 -6.24 1.12 6.18
N THR A 6 -7.51 1.47 6.03
CA THR A 6 -8.00 2.55 5.17
C THR A 6 -9.03 3.39 5.92
N VAL A 7 -9.05 4.70 5.67
CA VAL A 7 -10.08 5.62 6.20
C VAL A 7 -10.98 6.12 5.07
N CYS A 8 -10.39 6.43 3.92
CA CYS A 8 -11.13 6.97 2.76
C CYS A 8 -11.86 5.92 1.91
N GLY A 9 -11.93 4.65 2.32
CA GLY A 9 -12.56 3.60 1.51
C GLY A 9 -11.86 3.28 0.18
N GLY A 10 -10.63 3.77 -0.03
CA GLY A 10 -9.82 3.46 -1.20
C GLY A 10 -9.81 4.52 -2.30
N VAL A 11 -10.37 5.70 -2.07
CA VAL A 11 -10.36 6.81 -3.06
C VAL A 11 -9.04 7.60 -3.10
N GLY A 12 -8.05 7.19 -2.31
CA GLY A 12 -6.70 7.72 -2.42
C GLY A 12 -6.44 9.04 -1.68
N THR A 13 -7.21 9.42 -0.66
CA THR A 13 -7.03 10.72 0.06
C THR A 13 -6.48 10.60 1.49
N CYS A 14 -6.54 9.43 2.13
CA CYS A 14 -6.18 9.30 3.55
C CYS A 14 -4.70 8.93 3.83
N ARG A 15 -3.97 8.45 2.82
CA ARG A 15 -2.56 8.01 2.89
C ARG A 15 -2.28 6.86 3.88
N THR A 16 -3.26 6.42 4.67
CA THR A 16 -3.11 5.34 5.67
C THR A 16 -2.79 4.00 5.06
N CYS A 17 -3.17 3.77 3.81
CA CYS A 17 -2.94 2.51 3.10
C CYS A 17 -1.52 2.33 2.56
N VAL A 18 -0.64 3.33 2.76
CA VAL A 18 0.75 3.34 2.30
C VAL A 18 1.52 2.09 2.75
N MET A 19 2.32 1.52 1.86
CA MET A 19 3.15 0.33 2.07
C MET A 19 4.51 0.44 1.41
N THR A 20 5.47 -0.34 1.91
CA THR A 20 6.76 -0.53 1.23
C THR A 20 6.72 -1.83 0.44
N VAL A 21 7.05 -1.78 -0.85
CA VAL A 21 7.27 -2.99 -1.65
C VAL A 21 8.67 -3.53 -1.37
N LEU A 22 8.74 -4.79 -0.97
CA LEU A 22 9.99 -5.48 -0.67
C LEU A 22 10.50 -6.28 -1.87
N GLU A 23 9.60 -6.90 -2.64
CA GLU A 23 9.90 -7.66 -3.86
C GLU A 23 8.75 -7.55 -4.87
N GLY A 24 9.09 -7.63 -6.17
CA GLY A 24 8.11 -7.63 -7.26
C GLY A 24 7.61 -6.23 -7.65
N ALA A 25 8.42 -5.18 -7.48
CA ALA A 25 8.02 -3.81 -7.80
C ALA A 25 7.56 -3.62 -9.27
N ASP A 26 8.18 -4.35 -10.20
CA ASP A 26 7.85 -4.31 -11.63
C ASP A 26 6.46 -4.90 -11.94
N ALA A 27 5.89 -5.69 -11.02
CA ALA A 27 4.54 -6.21 -11.14
C ALA A 27 3.47 -5.20 -10.67
N CYS A 28 3.87 -4.07 -10.11
CA CYS A 28 2.95 -3.00 -9.75
C CYS A 28 2.66 -2.10 -10.96
N SER A 29 1.41 -1.64 -11.09
CA SER A 29 1.04 -0.66 -12.11
C SER A 29 1.87 0.63 -11.99
N ALA A 30 1.93 1.40 -13.07
CA ALA A 30 2.43 2.76 -13.03
C ALA A 30 1.74 3.58 -11.92
N ILE A 31 2.47 4.55 -11.38
CA ILE A 31 1.93 5.51 -10.40
C ILE A 31 0.95 6.42 -11.14
N GLY A 32 -0.29 6.49 -10.65
CA GLY A 32 -1.29 7.45 -11.12
C GLY A 32 -1.31 8.73 -10.28
N ASP A 33 -2.04 9.74 -10.74
CA ASP A 33 -2.02 11.09 -10.17
C ASP A 33 -2.30 11.14 -8.66
N TRP A 34 -3.34 10.45 -8.20
CA TRP A 34 -3.69 10.37 -6.77
C TRP A 34 -2.62 9.70 -5.91
N GLU A 35 -1.92 8.73 -6.48
CA GLU A 35 -0.81 8.08 -5.80
C GLU A 35 0.41 8.98 -5.78
N ALA A 36 0.72 9.68 -6.88
CA ALA A 36 1.82 10.63 -6.95
C ALA A 36 1.66 11.74 -5.90
N GLU A 37 0.49 12.40 -5.88
CA GLU A 37 0.16 13.45 -4.91
C GLU A 37 0.31 12.95 -3.47
N GLY A 38 -0.26 11.79 -3.16
CA GLY A 38 -0.16 11.23 -1.82
C GLY A 38 1.26 10.82 -1.42
N LEU A 39 2.07 10.33 -2.36
CA LEU A 39 3.48 9.98 -2.09
C LEU A 39 4.35 11.23 -1.87
N ASP A 40 4.02 12.34 -2.51
CA ASP A 40 4.68 13.62 -2.27
C ASP A 40 4.38 14.16 -0.86
N GLU A 41 3.12 14.12 -0.44
CA GLU A 41 2.70 14.54 0.92
C GLU A 41 3.33 13.70 2.04
N ILE A 42 3.43 12.38 1.84
CA ILE A 42 4.01 11.48 2.85
C ILE A 42 5.51 11.74 3.04
N GLY A 43 6.19 12.26 2.02
CA GLY A 43 7.58 12.66 2.09
C GLY A 43 8.58 11.52 2.29
N ALA A 44 9.83 11.89 2.61
CA ALA A 44 10.96 10.96 2.67
C ALA A 44 10.90 9.97 3.86
N ALA A 45 10.24 10.33 4.96
CA ALA A 45 10.22 9.52 6.17
C ALA A 45 9.59 8.13 5.97
N ALA A 46 8.56 8.01 5.11
CA ALA A 46 7.97 6.71 4.80
C ALA A 46 8.80 5.85 3.84
N ARG A 47 9.79 6.44 3.14
CA ARG A 47 10.68 5.74 2.21
C ARG A 47 11.82 4.99 2.90
N SER A 48 11.94 5.12 4.23
CA SER A 48 12.94 4.43 5.07
C SER A 48 12.83 2.90 5.11
N GLY A 49 11.82 2.31 4.46
CA GLY A 49 11.56 0.87 4.47
C GLY A 49 12.43 0.01 3.55
N GLY A 50 13.42 0.57 2.86
CA GLY A 50 14.36 -0.18 2.01
C GLY A 50 13.80 -0.58 0.64
N GLY A 51 12.72 0.03 0.17
CA GLY A 51 12.11 -0.24 -1.13
C GLY A 51 11.12 0.86 -1.54
N PRO A 52 10.57 0.80 -2.77
CA PRO A 52 9.63 1.80 -3.24
C PRO A 52 8.35 1.79 -2.41
N VAL A 53 7.83 2.98 -2.14
CA VAL A 53 6.60 3.18 -1.36
C VAL A 53 5.43 3.31 -2.33
N ARG A 54 4.33 2.65 -2.00
CA ARG A 54 3.10 2.62 -2.81
C ARG A 54 1.88 2.86 -1.95
N MET A 55 0.83 3.42 -2.53
CA MET A 55 -0.50 3.49 -1.92
C MET A 55 -1.32 2.28 -2.34
N ALA A 56 -1.52 1.33 -1.43
CA ALA A 56 -2.14 0.03 -1.74
C ALA A 56 -3.49 0.14 -2.46
N CYS A 57 -4.32 1.15 -2.13
CA CYS A 57 -5.62 1.34 -2.79
C CYS A 57 -5.54 1.83 -4.24
N GLN A 58 -4.40 2.40 -4.67
CA GLN A 58 -4.19 2.92 -6.02
C GLN A 58 -3.28 2.00 -6.87
N THR A 59 -2.61 1.04 -6.24
CA THR A 59 -1.72 0.09 -6.91
C THR A 59 -2.49 -1.12 -7.43
N ARG A 60 -2.42 -1.38 -8.74
CA ARG A 60 -2.87 -2.65 -9.33
C ARG A 60 -1.68 -3.59 -9.49
N LEU A 61 -1.92 -4.90 -9.37
CA LEU A 61 -0.89 -5.93 -9.47
C LEU A 61 -1.08 -6.77 -10.73
N ALA A 62 -0.01 -6.97 -11.49
CA ALA A 62 0.06 -7.89 -12.64
C ALA A 62 0.74 -9.23 -12.27
N GLY A 63 1.19 -9.38 -11.03
CA GLY A 63 1.90 -10.56 -10.54
C GLY A 63 2.13 -10.54 -9.03
N PRO A 64 2.86 -11.53 -8.49
CA PRO A 64 3.14 -11.61 -7.05
C PRO A 64 4.01 -10.45 -6.57
N VAL A 65 3.63 -9.88 -5.42
CA VAL A 65 4.38 -8.79 -4.77
C VAL A 65 4.45 -9.08 -3.28
N ARG A 66 5.64 -8.86 -2.69
CA ARG A 66 5.78 -8.90 -1.23
C ARG A 66 5.90 -7.47 -0.70
N VAL A 67 5.12 -7.17 0.33
CA VAL A 67 5.02 -5.81 0.89
C VAL A 67 5.14 -5.82 2.41
N ARG A 68 5.60 -4.70 2.98
CA ARG A 68 5.60 -4.42 4.41
C ARG A 68 4.57 -3.34 4.72
N LYS A 69 3.68 -3.62 5.67
CA LYS A 69 2.75 -2.64 6.24
C LYS A 69 2.62 -2.80 7.75
N PRO A 70 3.14 -1.85 8.55
CA PRO A 70 2.88 -1.81 9.98
C PRO A 70 1.37 -1.74 10.28
N GLY A 71 0.93 -2.49 11.30
CA GLY A 71 -0.46 -2.44 11.78
C GLY A 71 -1.47 -3.25 10.98
N VAL A 72 -1.07 -3.97 9.93
CA VAL A 72 -1.94 -4.96 9.27
C VAL A 72 -2.11 -6.17 10.18
N ARG A 73 -3.36 -6.61 10.32
CA ARG A 73 -3.73 -7.75 11.16
C ARG A 73 -4.41 -8.81 10.31
N ALA A 74 -4.13 -10.08 10.61
CA ALA A 74 -4.89 -11.18 10.06
C ALA A 74 -6.35 -11.07 10.54
N VAL A 75 -7.29 -11.28 9.64
CA VAL A 75 -8.70 -11.47 9.98
C VAL A 75 -8.84 -12.93 10.37
N ALA A 76 -9.24 -13.17 11.63
CA ALA A 76 -9.58 -14.52 12.08
C ALA A 76 -10.66 -15.09 11.17
N ILE A 77 -10.47 -16.31 10.69
CA ILE A 77 -11.52 -17.01 9.96
C ILE A 77 -12.51 -17.50 11.02
N SER A 78 -13.69 -16.90 11.08
CA SER A 78 -14.81 -17.43 11.84
C SER A 78 -15.38 -18.61 11.05
N ASN A 79 -15.22 -19.84 11.55
CA ASN A 79 -16.04 -20.96 11.09
C ASN A 79 -17.44 -20.72 11.67
N GLY A 80 -18.38 -20.34 10.80
CA GLY A 80 -19.81 -20.27 11.15
C GLY A 80 -20.39 -21.64 11.39
#